data_AF-A0A2A4WXA5-F1
#
_entry.id   AF-A0A2A4WXA5-F1
#
_cell.length_a   1.000
_cell.length_b   1.000
_cell.length_c   1.000
_cell.angle_alpha   90.00
_cell.angle_beta   90.00
_cell.angle_gamma   90.00
#
_symmetry.space_group_name_H-M   'P 1'
#
loop_
_entity.id
_entity.type
_entity.pdbx_description
1 polymer ?
#
loop_
_entity_poly.entity_id
_entity_poly.type
_entity_poly.pdbx_seq_one_letter_code
_entity_poly.pdbx_strand_id
1 'polypeptide(L)'
;MRIKSTKALVILASSIFPLWNAAIAQQNNLLPDYPNSYEIIRDIVDMPDGREMGSGNAIDVDSDGNIWVFERCGGNNGACLESDVDPVLEFSPEGELLSSFGSGMFVWPHGIIVDDDDNLWLIDAGVVDGEKGNQIFKFSQEGELLLELGQPGIRGDGPGQFNEPADLAIGPDGTLYIVDGHINPDSNRRIVHLTAEGEFIEAWGEKGYGPLQFEGPHAIAVDSRGRIYLGDRTNNRLQVLSPTGELIAIWTHWGRPSGIRILNDTLYAVDSESRSAVGEYGYNPGWHRGIYVGTLDGTITDFIPDPSPSGGTSFPEGISVDDNGVIWGASVGDQEVMKFVKR
;
A
#
# COMPACT_ATOMS: atom_id res chain seq x y z
N MET A 1 63.47 -50.47 4.64
CA MET A 1 63.58 -49.91 6.01
C MET A 1 63.84 -48.41 5.92
N ARG A 2 62.79 -47.58 6.04
CA ARG A 2 62.82 -46.20 6.54
C ARG A 2 61.38 -45.66 6.51
N ILE A 3 60.87 -45.46 7.72
CA ILE A 3 59.56 -44.89 8.03
C ILE A 3 59.62 -43.39 7.75
N LYS A 4 58.59 -42.83 7.10
CA LYS A 4 58.31 -41.38 7.18
C LYS A 4 56.84 -41.21 7.57
N SER A 5 56.66 -40.71 8.79
CA SER A 5 55.39 -40.22 9.30
C SER A 5 55.07 -38.87 8.67
N THR A 6 53.82 -38.67 8.23
CA THR A 6 53.31 -37.34 7.91
C THR A 6 52.18 -37.03 8.88
N LYS A 7 52.39 -36.01 9.70
CA LYS A 7 51.41 -35.48 10.66
C LYS A 7 50.26 -34.82 9.90
N ALA A 8 49.02 -35.07 10.32
CA ALA A 8 47.85 -34.34 9.87
C ALA A 8 47.88 -32.91 10.44
N LEU A 9 47.72 -31.91 9.58
CA LEU A 9 47.56 -30.52 9.94
C LEU A 9 46.05 -30.25 10.06
N VAL A 10 45.56 -30.02 11.27
CA VAL A 10 44.19 -29.56 11.51
C VAL A 10 44.18 -28.04 11.28
N ILE A 11 43.48 -27.60 10.23
CA ILE A 11 43.19 -26.19 9.98
C ILE A 11 41.91 -25.85 10.74
N LEU A 12 42.04 -25.15 11.87
CA LEU A 12 40.93 -24.45 12.50
C LEU A 12 40.64 -23.19 11.70
N ALA A 13 39.62 -23.23 10.85
CA ALA A 13 39.06 -22.04 10.24
C ALA A 13 38.26 -21.29 11.32
N SER A 14 38.79 -20.17 11.81
CA SER A 14 38.03 -19.22 12.63
C SER A 14 37.03 -18.51 11.73
N SER A 15 35.76 -18.89 11.82
CA SER A 15 34.64 -18.17 11.21
C SER A 15 34.48 -16.83 11.92
N ILE A 16 34.94 -15.77 11.28
CA ILE A 16 34.61 -14.40 11.67
C ILE A 16 33.19 -14.17 11.15
N PHE A 17 32.20 -14.23 12.03
CA PHE A 17 30.87 -13.72 11.72
C PHE A 17 30.96 -12.18 11.64
N PRO A 18 30.60 -11.56 10.51
CA PRO A 18 30.46 -10.11 10.50
C PRO A 18 29.24 -9.77 11.36
N LEU A 19 29.47 -9.01 12.42
CA LEU A 19 28.43 -8.31 13.15
C LEU A 19 27.78 -7.34 12.17
N TRP A 20 26.54 -7.62 11.77
CA TRP A 20 25.67 -6.62 11.15
C TRP A 20 25.42 -5.53 12.19
N ASN A 21 26.10 -4.40 12.05
CA ASN A 21 25.62 -3.17 12.65
C ASN A 21 24.30 -2.84 11.97
N ALA A 22 23.20 -2.89 12.74
CA ALA A 22 21.97 -2.22 12.34
C ALA A 22 22.32 -0.75 12.09
N ALA A 23 22.35 -0.35 10.82
CA ALA A 23 22.46 1.05 10.47
C ALA A 23 21.21 1.74 11.00
N ILE A 24 21.40 2.64 11.96
CA ILE A 24 20.34 3.57 12.38
C ILE A 24 19.99 4.35 11.12
N ALA A 25 18.77 4.17 10.60
CA ALA A 25 18.27 4.92 9.46
C ALA A 25 18.47 6.41 9.75
N GLN A 26 19.34 7.06 8.96
CA GLN A 26 19.65 8.46 9.15
C GLN A 26 18.51 9.26 8.51
N GLN A 27 17.50 9.63 9.29
CA GLN A 27 16.44 10.51 8.85
C GLN A 27 16.88 11.97 8.94
N ASN A 28 16.41 12.80 8.01
CA ASN A 28 16.51 14.24 8.16
C ASN A 28 15.63 14.66 9.35
N ASN A 29 16.20 15.37 10.33
CA ASN A 29 15.50 15.74 11.56
C ASN A 29 14.77 17.10 11.46
N LEU A 30 15.01 17.87 10.38
CA LEU A 30 14.31 19.13 10.15
C LEU A 30 13.05 18.86 9.34
N LEU A 31 11.89 18.84 10.00
CA LEU A 31 10.59 18.70 9.35
C LEU A 31 10.32 19.85 8.36
N PRO A 32 9.48 19.63 7.33
CA PRO A 32 9.07 20.69 6.44
C PRO A 32 8.26 21.77 7.19
N ASP A 33 8.34 23.01 6.72
CA ASP A 33 7.64 24.17 7.30
C ASP A 33 6.17 24.21 6.86
N TYR A 34 5.43 23.17 7.24
CA TYR A 34 3.98 23.09 7.10
C TYR A 34 3.35 23.02 8.50
N PRO A 35 2.11 23.51 8.66
CA PRO A 35 1.38 23.25 9.90
C PRO A 35 1.17 21.74 10.08
N ASN A 36 0.94 21.34 11.33
CA ASN A 36 0.39 20.04 11.69
C ASN A 36 -0.92 20.29 12.44
N SER A 37 -2.04 20.26 11.72
CA SER A 37 -3.37 20.52 12.28
C SER A 37 -4.03 19.27 12.87
N TYR A 38 -3.30 18.15 12.99
CA TYR A 38 -3.86 16.86 13.37
C TYR A 38 -3.29 16.33 14.69
N GLU A 39 -4.12 15.60 15.42
CA GLU A 39 -3.76 14.75 16.54
C GLU A 39 -3.78 13.29 16.09
N ILE A 40 -2.79 12.51 16.54
CA ILE A 40 -2.71 11.06 16.28
C ILE A 40 -3.30 10.33 17.48
N ILE A 41 -4.29 9.48 17.22
CA ILE A 41 -4.86 8.55 18.20
C ILE A 41 -4.49 7.14 17.75
N ARG A 42 -4.00 6.33 18.69
CA ARG A 42 -3.47 4.98 18.50
C ARG A 42 -4.24 3.98 19.36
N ASP A 43 -3.91 2.70 19.22
CA ASP A 43 -4.54 1.60 19.97
C ASP A 43 -6.07 1.62 19.80
N ILE A 44 -6.51 1.77 18.53
CA ILE A 44 -7.91 2.02 18.20
C ILE A 44 -8.74 0.73 18.15
N VAL A 45 -8.13 -0.40 17.80
CA VAL A 45 -8.83 -1.66 17.55
C VAL A 45 -8.38 -2.76 18.50
N ASP A 46 -9.31 -3.62 18.89
CA ASP A 46 -9.06 -4.77 19.76
C ASP A 46 -9.02 -6.06 18.94
N MET A 47 -7.85 -6.68 18.85
CA MET A 47 -7.70 -7.99 18.18
C MET A 47 -8.19 -9.14 19.09
N PRO A 48 -8.95 -10.11 18.55
CA PRO A 48 -9.50 -11.22 19.35
C PRO A 48 -8.42 -12.25 19.70
N ASP A 49 -8.69 -13.04 20.76
CA ASP A 49 -7.98 -14.29 21.10
C ASP A 49 -6.45 -14.22 21.19
N GLY A 50 -5.90 -13.02 21.45
CA GLY A 50 -4.45 -12.81 21.53
C GLY A 50 -3.75 -12.85 20.17
N ARG A 51 -4.49 -12.77 19.07
CA ARG A 51 -3.96 -12.57 17.71
C ARG A 51 -3.34 -11.18 17.63
N GLU A 52 -2.19 -11.09 16.98
CA GLU A 52 -1.59 -9.80 16.63
C GLU A 52 -2.11 -9.35 15.24
N MET A 53 -2.30 -8.04 15.09
CA MET A 53 -2.56 -7.44 13.80
C MET A 53 -1.33 -7.67 12.90
N GLY A 54 -1.54 -8.05 11.64
CA GLY A 54 -0.44 -8.12 10.69
C GLY A 54 -0.08 -6.73 10.17
N SER A 55 0.81 -6.69 9.18
CA SER A 55 1.05 -5.48 8.42
C SER A 55 -0.26 -5.06 7.76
N GLY A 56 -0.83 -3.95 8.24
CA GLY A 56 -2.02 -3.37 7.67
C GLY A 56 -1.59 -2.34 6.63
N ASN A 57 -1.65 -2.69 5.36
CA ASN A 57 -1.40 -1.75 4.27
C ASN A 57 -2.69 -1.33 3.54
N ALA A 58 -3.83 -1.79 4.04
CA ALA A 58 -5.14 -1.58 3.46
C ALA A 58 -6.16 -1.33 4.59
N ILE A 59 -6.78 -0.14 4.55
CA ILE A 59 -7.85 0.27 5.45
C ILE A 59 -8.86 1.12 4.67
N ASP A 60 -10.14 0.93 4.97
CA ASP A 60 -11.20 1.82 4.55
C ASP A 60 -12.33 1.86 5.59
N VAL A 61 -13.30 2.76 5.41
CA VAL A 61 -14.42 2.97 6.33
C VAL A 61 -15.72 2.96 5.54
N ASP A 62 -16.72 2.25 6.06
CA ASP A 62 -18.04 2.19 5.42
C ASP A 62 -18.97 3.33 5.84
N SER A 63 -20.18 3.36 5.28
CA SER A 63 -21.16 4.43 5.52
C SER A 63 -21.68 4.48 6.97
N ASP A 64 -21.58 3.38 7.72
CA ASP A 64 -21.92 3.30 9.14
C ASP A 64 -20.73 3.70 10.05
N GLY A 65 -19.56 3.90 9.47
CA GLY A 65 -18.33 4.26 10.16
C GLY A 65 -17.53 3.05 10.68
N ASN A 66 -17.90 1.83 10.29
CA ASN A 66 -17.10 0.65 10.64
C ASN A 66 -15.79 0.67 9.86
N ILE A 67 -14.75 0.19 10.51
CA ILE A 67 -13.38 0.21 10.04
C ILE A 67 -13.08 -1.15 9.41
N TRP A 68 -12.80 -1.16 8.13
CA TRP A 68 -12.41 -2.34 7.38
C TRP A 68 -10.90 -2.37 7.22
N VAL A 69 -10.26 -3.44 7.69
CA VAL A 69 -8.81 -3.65 7.56
C VAL A 69 -8.58 -4.93 6.77
N PHE A 70 -7.72 -4.84 5.74
CA PHE A 70 -7.25 -6.00 5.00
C PHE A 70 -5.76 -6.20 5.27
N GLU A 71 -5.46 -7.11 6.19
CA GLU A 71 -4.12 -7.27 6.77
C GLU A 71 -3.41 -8.55 6.32
N ARG A 72 -2.10 -8.63 6.56
CA ARG A 72 -1.27 -9.76 6.11
C ARG A 72 -1.21 -10.92 7.11
N CYS A 73 -2.35 -11.48 7.46
CA CYS A 73 -2.54 -12.70 8.25
C CYS A 73 -1.74 -12.76 9.56
N GLY A 74 -1.65 -11.64 10.31
CA GLY A 74 -0.89 -11.52 11.55
C GLY A 74 0.63 -11.36 11.37
N GLY A 75 1.10 -11.23 10.13
CA GLY A 75 2.52 -11.09 9.80
C GLY A 75 2.75 -10.07 8.71
N ASN A 76 3.67 -10.35 7.78
CA ASN A 76 3.93 -9.50 6.63
C ASN A 76 4.16 -10.37 5.37
N ASN A 77 5.30 -10.20 4.68
CA ASN A 77 5.60 -10.91 3.45
C ASN A 77 5.58 -12.43 3.64
N GLY A 78 4.70 -13.11 2.89
CA GLY A 78 4.53 -14.56 2.91
C GLY A 78 3.66 -15.12 4.04
N ALA A 79 3.18 -14.28 4.96
CA ALA A 79 2.39 -14.74 6.10
C ALA A 79 1.06 -15.40 5.68
N CYS A 80 0.41 -14.91 4.63
CA CYS A 80 -0.87 -15.44 4.16
C CYS A 80 -0.78 -16.70 3.28
N LEU A 81 0.42 -17.15 2.87
CA LEU A 81 0.57 -18.26 1.93
C LEU A 81 -0.15 -19.53 2.40
N GLU A 82 0.06 -19.89 3.66
CA GLU A 82 -0.47 -21.10 4.30
C GLU A 82 -1.28 -20.78 5.57
N SER A 83 -1.74 -19.54 5.73
CA SER A 83 -2.47 -19.12 6.93
C SER A 83 -3.94 -19.54 6.92
N ASP A 84 -4.46 -19.89 8.09
CA ASP A 84 -5.85 -20.23 8.35
C ASP A 84 -6.62 -19.12 9.09
N VAL A 85 -6.01 -17.94 9.30
CA VAL A 85 -6.69 -16.78 9.88
C VAL A 85 -7.37 -15.94 8.80
N ASP A 86 -8.47 -15.29 9.19
CA ASP A 86 -9.20 -14.36 8.34
C ASP A 86 -8.47 -13.00 8.23
N PRO A 87 -8.02 -12.57 7.03
CA PRO A 87 -7.30 -11.30 6.86
C PRO A 87 -8.20 -10.09 6.60
N VAL A 88 -9.49 -10.30 6.32
CA VAL A 88 -10.47 -9.21 6.18
C VAL A 88 -11.14 -9.06 7.53
N LEU A 89 -10.99 -7.90 8.15
CA LEU A 89 -11.44 -7.60 9.50
C LEU A 89 -12.35 -6.38 9.48
N GLU A 90 -13.51 -6.50 10.12
CA GLU A 90 -14.45 -5.41 10.34
C GLU A 90 -14.45 -5.04 11.81
N PHE A 91 -14.21 -3.78 12.12
CA PHE A 91 -14.32 -3.25 13.48
C PHE A 91 -15.39 -2.18 13.56
N SER A 92 -16.06 -2.07 14.70
CA SER A 92 -16.96 -0.96 14.98
C SER A 92 -16.19 0.38 15.00
N PRO A 93 -16.88 1.53 14.94
CA PRO A 93 -16.24 2.84 15.11
C PRO A 93 -15.47 2.96 16.45
N GLU A 94 -15.87 2.17 17.46
CA GLU A 94 -15.24 2.08 18.77
C GLU A 94 -14.05 1.09 18.83
N GLY A 95 -13.83 0.28 17.79
CA GLY A 95 -12.70 -0.63 17.69
C GLY A 95 -12.98 -2.09 18.07
N GLU A 96 -14.23 -2.45 18.32
CA GLU A 96 -14.62 -3.83 18.61
C GLU A 96 -14.69 -4.65 17.31
N LEU A 97 -14.05 -5.82 17.25
CA LEU A 97 -14.17 -6.69 16.07
C LEU A 97 -15.62 -7.18 15.92
N LEU A 98 -16.26 -6.85 14.80
CA LEU A 98 -17.63 -7.22 14.44
C LEU A 98 -17.66 -8.52 13.63
N SER A 99 -16.80 -8.62 12.61
CA SER A 99 -16.73 -9.78 11.74
C SER A 99 -15.33 -9.97 11.15
N SER A 100 -15.06 -11.17 10.64
CA SER A 100 -13.86 -11.46 9.86
C SER A 100 -14.11 -12.57 8.86
N PHE A 101 -13.44 -12.53 7.71
CA PHE A 101 -13.48 -13.60 6.71
C PHE A 101 -12.21 -13.63 5.85
N GLY A 102 -12.13 -14.61 4.94
CA GLY A 102 -11.09 -14.68 3.90
C GLY A 102 -9.94 -15.64 4.17
N SER A 103 -10.05 -16.48 5.20
CA SER A 103 -9.04 -17.50 5.53
C SER A 103 -8.62 -18.35 4.32
N GLY A 104 -7.30 -18.46 4.11
CA GLY A 104 -6.68 -19.24 3.04
C GLY A 104 -6.82 -18.68 1.62
N MET A 105 -7.62 -17.62 1.42
CA MET A 105 -7.95 -17.10 0.08
C MET A 105 -6.81 -16.30 -0.56
N PHE A 106 -6.07 -15.53 0.24
CA PHE A 106 -5.14 -14.53 -0.27
C PHE A 106 -3.67 -14.97 -0.16
N VAL A 107 -2.81 -14.30 -0.92
CA VAL A 107 -1.36 -14.53 -0.93
C VAL A 107 -0.61 -13.37 -0.30
N TRP A 108 -0.92 -12.15 -0.74
CA TRP A 108 -0.36 -10.92 -0.24
C TRP A 108 -1.40 -9.80 -0.33
N PRO A 109 -2.28 -9.72 0.70
CA PRO A 109 -3.21 -8.62 0.88
C PRO A 109 -2.55 -7.27 0.64
N HIS A 110 -3.14 -6.46 -0.23
CA HIS A 110 -2.54 -5.23 -0.69
C HIS A 110 -3.42 -3.99 -0.56
N GLY A 111 -4.64 -4.00 -1.10
CA GLY A 111 -5.52 -2.83 -1.11
C GLY A 111 -6.95 -3.19 -0.70
N ILE A 112 -7.65 -2.22 -0.11
CA ILE A 112 -9.08 -2.27 0.18
C ILE A 112 -9.71 -0.93 -0.18
N ILE A 113 -10.88 -0.97 -0.83
CA ILE A 113 -11.77 0.18 -1.03
C ILE A 113 -13.19 -0.24 -0.64
N VAL A 114 -13.91 0.60 0.09
CA VAL A 114 -15.36 0.49 0.28
C VAL A 114 -16.05 1.38 -0.76
N ASP A 115 -16.97 0.82 -1.53
CA ASP A 115 -17.74 1.59 -2.52
C ASP A 115 -19.02 2.20 -1.93
N ASP A 116 -19.71 3.05 -2.70
CA ASP A 116 -20.91 3.78 -2.25
C ASP A 116 -22.09 2.87 -1.86
N ASP A 117 -22.04 1.59 -2.22
CA ASP A 117 -23.01 0.54 -1.84
C ASP A 117 -22.49 -0.32 -0.67
N ASP A 118 -21.44 0.14 0.04
CA ASP A 118 -20.71 -0.52 1.12
C ASP A 118 -20.07 -1.87 0.75
N ASN A 119 -19.82 -2.12 -0.54
CA ASN A 119 -19.10 -3.33 -0.94
C ASN A 119 -17.58 -3.14 -0.84
N LEU A 120 -16.88 -4.24 -0.57
CA LEU A 120 -15.44 -4.27 -0.36
C LEU A 120 -14.73 -4.71 -1.63
N TRP A 121 -13.88 -3.83 -2.17
CA TRP A 121 -12.92 -4.16 -3.23
C TRP A 121 -11.58 -4.53 -2.62
N LEU A 122 -11.18 -5.80 -2.71
CA LEU A 122 -9.96 -6.35 -2.14
C LEU A 122 -8.94 -6.67 -3.23
N ILE A 123 -7.70 -6.17 -3.08
CA ILE A 123 -6.62 -6.35 -4.04
C ILE A 123 -5.56 -7.28 -3.46
N ASP A 124 -5.35 -8.44 -4.08
CA ASP A 124 -4.29 -9.39 -3.75
C ASP A 124 -3.15 -9.31 -4.78
N ALA A 125 -2.07 -8.67 -4.37
CA ALA A 125 -0.89 -8.47 -5.20
C ALA A 125 -0.02 -9.74 -5.29
N GLY A 126 -0.17 -10.65 -4.33
CA GLY A 126 0.66 -11.84 -4.22
C GLY A 126 0.24 -12.91 -5.21
N VAL A 127 1.17 -13.78 -5.63
CA VAL A 127 0.86 -14.81 -6.62
C VAL A 127 1.49 -16.14 -6.21
N VAL A 128 0.66 -17.19 -6.19
CA VAL A 128 1.11 -18.58 -6.24
C VAL A 128 0.75 -19.11 -7.61
N ASP A 129 1.77 -19.40 -8.42
CA ASP A 129 1.63 -19.70 -9.85
C ASP A 129 0.63 -20.84 -10.11
N GLY A 130 -0.44 -20.51 -10.84
CA GLY A 130 -1.51 -21.45 -11.19
C GLY A 130 -2.41 -21.91 -10.03
N GLU A 131 -2.31 -21.30 -8.86
CA GLU A 131 -3.09 -21.68 -7.67
C GLU A 131 -3.99 -20.56 -7.15
N LYS A 132 -3.43 -19.40 -6.76
CA LYS A 132 -4.19 -18.28 -6.17
C LYS A 132 -3.44 -16.94 -6.22
N GLY A 133 -4.18 -15.86 -5.98
CA GLY A 133 -3.67 -14.48 -5.96
C GLY A 133 -3.50 -13.89 -7.36
N ASN A 134 -2.94 -12.67 -7.44
CA ASN A 134 -2.91 -11.81 -8.64
C ASN A 134 -4.30 -11.37 -9.11
N GLN A 135 -5.15 -11.00 -8.15
CA GLN A 135 -6.58 -10.86 -8.37
C GLN A 135 -7.15 -9.69 -7.57
N ILE A 136 -8.30 -9.21 -8.03
CA ILE A 136 -9.11 -8.22 -7.34
C ILE A 136 -10.50 -8.81 -7.15
N PHE A 137 -11.07 -8.64 -5.97
CA PHE A 137 -12.37 -9.20 -5.60
C PHE A 137 -13.30 -8.09 -5.13
N LYS A 138 -14.59 -8.20 -5.44
CA LYS A 138 -15.65 -7.40 -4.83
C LYS A 138 -16.48 -8.30 -3.92
N PHE A 139 -16.64 -7.94 -2.66
CA PHE A 139 -17.47 -8.64 -1.68
C PHE A 139 -18.58 -7.75 -1.13
N SER A 140 -19.71 -8.31 -0.73
CA SER A 140 -20.63 -7.62 0.21
C SER A 140 -20.00 -7.56 1.61
N GLN A 141 -20.58 -6.76 2.51
CA GLN A 141 -20.14 -6.69 3.92
C GLN A 141 -20.33 -8.04 4.64
N GLU A 142 -21.30 -8.86 4.23
CA GLU A 142 -21.52 -10.20 4.75
C GLU A 142 -20.55 -11.25 4.19
N GLY A 143 -19.60 -10.85 3.33
CA GLY A 143 -18.59 -11.74 2.74
C GLY A 143 -19.08 -12.54 1.52
N GLU A 144 -20.18 -12.14 0.88
CA GLU A 144 -20.61 -12.73 -0.40
C GLU A 144 -19.72 -12.22 -1.54
N LEU A 145 -19.10 -13.12 -2.32
CA LEU A 145 -18.32 -12.74 -3.51
C LEU A 145 -19.25 -12.26 -4.64
N LEU A 146 -19.10 -11.01 -5.04
CA LEU A 146 -19.92 -10.35 -6.06
C LEU A 146 -19.22 -10.28 -7.43
N LEU A 147 -17.91 -10.06 -7.43
CA LEU A 147 -17.10 -9.96 -8.65
C LEU A 147 -15.68 -10.45 -8.39
N GLU A 148 -15.06 -11.06 -9.40
CA GLU A 148 -13.67 -11.49 -9.40
C GLU A 148 -13.01 -11.03 -10.70
N LEU A 149 -11.89 -10.34 -10.58
CA LEU A 149 -11.09 -9.83 -11.69
C LEU A 149 -9.71 -10.49 -11.68
N GLY A 150 -9.21 -10.82 -12.87
CA GLY A 150 -7.99 -11.60 -13.03
C GLY A 150 -8.25 -13.09 -12.99
N GLN A 151 -7.17 -13.87 -12.96
CA GLN A 151 -7.24 -15.33 -12.90
C GLN A 151 -6.27 -15.83 -11.83
N PRO A 152 -6.66 -16.84 -11.03
CA PRO A 152 -5.91 -17.27 -9.87
C PRO A 152 -4.52 -17.75 -10.26
N GLY A 153 -3.50 -17.06 -9.75
CA GLY A 153 -2.10 -17.42 -9.99
C GLY A 153 -1.59 -17.15 -11.40
N ILE A 154 -2.34 -16.44 -12.26
CA ILE A 154 -1.98 -16.21 -13.66
C ILE A 154 -1.60 -14.75 -13.88
N ARG A 155 -0.33 -14.51 -14.21
CA ARG A 155 0.19 -13.19 -14.62
C ARG A 155 -0.02 -12.94 -16.11
N GLY A 156 -0.21 -11.67 -16.47
CA GLY A 156 -0.22 -11.22 -17.85
C GLY A 156 -0.42 -9.71 -18.00
N ASP A 157 -0.40 -9.25 -19.24
CA ASP A 157 -0.60 -7.85 -19.64
C ASP A 157 -1.74 -7.71 -20.67
N GLY A 158 -2.48 -8.77 -20.95
CA GLY A 158 -3.65 -8.72 -21.82
C GLY A 158 -4.90 -8.13 -21.14
N PRO A 159 -6.00 -7.96 -21.90
CA PRO A 159 -7.31 -7.64 -21.34
C PRO A 159 -7.73 -8.64 -20.26
N GLY A 160 -8.14 -8.14 -19.09
CA GLY A 160 -8.56 -8.96 -17.94
C GLY A 160 -7.42 -9.72 -17.25
N GLN A 161 -6.16 -9.43 -17.57
CA GLN A 161 -4.98 -9.98 -16.89
C GLN A 161 -4.24 -8.89 -16.12
N PHE A 162 -3.66 -9.28 -14.99
CA PHE A 162 -2.84 -8.41 -14.15
C PHE A 162 -1.48 -9.04 -13.90
N ASN A 163 -0.58 -8.27 -13.31
CA ASN A 163 0.70 -8.73 -12.81
C ASN A 163 1.08 -7.89 -11.59
N GLU A 164 0.69 -8.40 -10.42
CA GLU A 164 0.83 -7.80 -9.10
C GLU A 164 0.08 -6.46 -8.99
N PRO A 165 -1.27 -6.47 -9.09
CA PRO A 165 -2.05 -5.25 -8.93
C PRO A 165 -1.88 -4.69 -7.51
N ALA A 166 -1.69 -3.38 -7.39
CA ALA A 166 -1.39 -2.72 -6.12
C ALA A 166 -2.61 -1.98 -5.54
N ASP A 167 -3.35 -1.24 -6.35
CA ASP A 167 -4.42 -0.38 -5.82
C ASP A 167 -5.51 -0.17 -6.86
N LEU A 168 -6.68 0.26 -6.41
CA LEU A 168 -7.84 0.55 -7.25
C LEU A 168 -8.47 1.89 -6.84
N ALA A 169 -8.97 2.63 -7.82
CA ALA A 169 -9.86 3.76 -7.57
C ALA A 169 -11.11 3.64 -8.44
N ILE A 170 -12.24 4.05 -7.89
CA ILE A 170 -13.52 4.09 -8.58
C ILE A 170 -13.73 5.52 -9.12
N GLY A 171 -13.99 5.62 -10.41
CA GLY A 171 -14.31 6.87 -11.07
C GLY A 171 -15.73 7.35 -10.74
N PRO A 172 -16.04 8.64 -10.97
CA PRO A 172 -17.37 9.20 -10.71
C PRO A 172 -18.50 8.59 -11.55
N ASP A 173 -18.16 7.83 -12.60
CA ASP A 173 -19.10 7.08 -13.44
C ASP A 173 -19.13 5.57 -13.09
N GLY A 174 -18.46 5.16 -12.01
CA GLY A 174 -18.34 3.78 -11.57
C GLY A 174 -17.25 2.98 -12.30
N THR A 175 -16.54 3.56 -13.27
CA THR A 175 -15.42 2.87 -13.93
C THR A 175 -14.26 2.64 -12.97
N LEU A 176 -13.46 1.61 -13.21
CA LEU A 176 -12.39 1.20 -12.30
C LEU A 176 -11.03 1.56 -12.88
N TYR A 177 -10.15 2.11 -12.06
CA TYR A 177 -8.77 2.42 -12.40
C TYR A 177 -7.83 1.62 -11.49
N ILE A 178 -7.09 0.69 -12.08
CA ILE A 178 -6.25 -0.24 -11.34
C ILE A 178 -4.79 0.10 -11.58
N VAL A 179 -4.01 0.17 -10.50
CA VAL A 179 -2.55 0.16 -10.58
C VAL A 179 -2.12 -1.28 -10.81
N ASP A 180 -1.75 -1.61 -12.04
CA ASP A 180 -1.29 -2.94 -12.41
C ASP A 180 0.24 -2.97 -12.45
N GLY A 181 0.83 -3.43 -11.34
CA GLY A 181 2.27 -3.41 -11.11
C GLY A 181 2.64 -3.12 -9.66
N HIS A 182 3.77 -3.69 -9.22
CA HIS A 182 4.36 -3.44 -7.91
C HIS A 182 5.89 -3.32 -7.99
N ILE A 183 6.63 -3.59 -6.91
CA ILE A 183 8.09 -3.44 -6.83
C ILE A 183 8.86 -4.53 -7.57
N ASN A 184 8.23 -5.65 -7.91
CA ASN A 184 8.86 -6.71 -8.68
C ASN A 184 9.34 -6.12 -10.03
N PRO A 185 10.61 -6.26 -10.42
CA PRO A 185 11.12 -5.71 -11.67
C PRO A 185 10.42 -6.25 -12.93
N ASP A 186 9.79 -7.43 -12.81
CA ASP A 186 9.08 -8.13 -13.89
C ASP A 186 7.55 -7.93 -13.84
N SER A 187 7.03 -7.17 -12.86
CA SER A 187 5.61 -6.80 -12.83
C SER A 187 5.25 -5.73 -13.87
N ASN A 188 3.96 -5.52 -14.12
CA ASN A 188 3.49 -4.52 -15.07
C ASN A 188 3.80 -3.10 -14.57
N ARG A 189 3.68 -2.09 -15.44
CA ARG A 189 3.92 -0.68 -15.11
C ARG A 189 2.87 0.18 -15.82
N ARG A 190 1.61 0.00 -15.43
CA ARG A 190 0.48 0.64 -16.12
C ARG A 190 -0.69 0.91 -15.18
N ILE A 191 -1.56 1.80 -15.64
CA ILE A 191 -2.94 1.92 -15.14
C ILE A 191 -3.83 1.13 -16.08
N VAL A 192 -4.73 0.30 -15.55
CA VAL A 192 -5.78 -0.39 -16.31
C VAL A 192 -7.11 0.30 -16.04
N HIS A 193 -7.85 0.64 -17.09
CA HIS A 193 -9.19 1.24 -17.01
C HIS A 193 -10.24 0.20 -17.42
N LEU A 194 -11.19 -0.07 -16.53
CA LEU A 194 -12.27 -1.04 -16.72
C LEU A 194 -13.65 -0.38 -16.56
N THR A 195 -14.68 -1.02 -17.09
CA THR A 195 -16.08 -0.70 -16.72
C THR A 195 -16.35 -1.08 -15.25
N ALA A 196 -17.48 -0.64 -14.70
CA ALA A 196 -17.93 -1.02 -13.36
C ALA A 196 -18.10 -2.55 -13.21
N GLU A 197 -18.43 -3.23 -14.31
CA GLU A 197 -18.58 -4.69 -14.39
C GLU A 197 -17.25 -5.42 -14.64
N GLY A 198 -16.13 -4.69 -14.74
CA GLY A 198 -14.80 -5.26 -14.90
C GLY A 198 -14.39 -5.55 -16.35
N GLU A 199 -15.10 -5.02 -17.34
CA GLU A 199 -14.70 -5.19 -18.75
C GLU A 199 -13.55 -4.24 -19.11
N PHE A 200 -12.54 -4.74 -19.81
CA PHE A 200 -11.37 -3.95 -20.21
C PHE A 200 -11.73 -2.88 -21.24
N ILE A 201 -11.36 -1.62 -20.93
CA ILE A 201 -11.50 -0.47 -21.84
C ILE A 201 -10.15 -0.18 -22.48
N GLU A 202 -9.17 0.20 -21.68
CA GLU A 202 -7.82 0.56 -22.12
C GLU A 202 -6.79 0.47 -20.99
N ALA A 203 -5.52 0.71 -21.30
CA ALA A 203 -4.47 0.82 -20.32
C ALA A 203 -3.43 1.88 -20.73
N TRP A 204 -2.85 2.55 -19.75
CA TRP A 204 -1.88 3.62 -19.96
C TRP A 204 -0.58 3.38 -19.21
N GLY A 205 0.50 3.80 -19.87
CA GLY A 205 1.84 3.84 -19.31
C GLY A 205 2.67 2.59 -19.59
N GLU A 206 3.94 2.72 -19.25
CA GLU A 206 4.98 1.71 -19.46
C GLU A 206 6.08 1.86 -18.43
N LYS A 207 7.02 0.91 -18.40
CA LYS A 207 8.17 0.97 -17.48
C LYS A 207 9.09 2.15 -17.82
N GLY A 208 9.45 2.94 -16.81
CA GLY A 208 10.47 3.98 -16.95
C GLY A 208 10.34 5.15 -16.00
N TYR A 209 11.00 6.25 -16.35
CA TYR A 209 11.19 7.43 -15.49
C TYR A 209 10.63 8.72 -16.12
N GLY A 210 10.16 8.65 -17.37
CA GLY A 210 9.59 9.78 -18.09
C GLY A 210 8.11 10.06 -17.77
N PRO A 211 7.52 11.07 -18.43
CA PRO A 211 6.08 11.28 -18.50
C PRO A 211 5.30 10.01 -18.86
N LEU A 212 4.25 9.67 -18.10
CA LEU A 212 3.45 8.44 -18.26
C LEU A 212 4.24 7.13 -18.18
N GLN A 213 5.50 7.17 -17.76
CA GLN A 213 6.25 5.97 -17.42
C GLN A 213 6.28 5.79 -15.91
N PHE A 214 6.27 4.55 -15.44
CA PHE A 214 6.19 4.23 -14.02
C PHE A 214 7.28 3.25 -13.60
N GLU A 215 7.67 3.32 -12.33
CA GLU A 215 8.51 2.32 -11.68
C GLU A 215 7.92 2.03 -10.30
N GLY A 216 7.41 0.80 -10.10
CA GLY A 216 6.65 0.42 -8.92
C GLY A 216 5.57 1.45 -8.56
N PRO A 217 4.60 1.72 -9.45
CA PRO A 217 3.41 2.48 -9.08
C PRO A 217 2.68 1.73 -7.96
N HIS A 218 2.01 2.46 -7.07
CA HIS A 218 1.55 1.86 -5.80
C HIS A 218 0.19 2.31 -5.33
N ALA A 219 -0.19 3.56 -5.61
CA ALA A 219 -1.40 4.16 -5.08
C ALA A 219 -2.12 4.95 -6.16
N ILE A 220 -3.45 5.00 -6.09
CA ILE A 220 -4.28 5.75 -7.03
C ILE A 220 -5.48 6.38 -6.35
N ALA A 221 -5.87 7.57 -6.81
CA ALA A 221 -7.13 8.20 -6.45
C ALA A 221 -7.72 8.93 -7.66
N VAL A 222 -9.03 9.06 -7.71
CA VAL A 222 -9.75 9.78 -8.76
C VAL A 222 -10.55 10.91 -8.12
N ASP A 223 -10.47 12.11 -8.69
CA ASP A 223 -11.28 13.24 -8.23
C ASP A 223 -12.70 13.25 -8.83
N SER A 224 -13.56 14.13 -8.32
CA SER A 224 -14.95 14.30 -8.80
C SER A 224 -15.07 14.72 -10.28
N ARG A 225 -13.97 15.11 -10.92
CA ARG A 225 -13.89 15.45 -12.35
C ARG A 225 -13.29 14.33 -13.19
N GLY A 226 -13.01 13.18 -12.59
CA GLY A 226 -12.39 12.03 -13.23
C GLY A 226 -10.88 12.17 -13.45
N ARG A 227 -10.20 13.16 -12.84
CA ARG A 227 -8.74 13.26 -12.94
C ARG A 227 -8.11 12.22 -12.03
N ILE A 228 -7.09 11.55 -12.55
CA ILE A 228 -6.43 10.42 -11.90
C ILE A 228 -5.14 10.90 -11.26
N TYR A 229 -4.91 10.54 -10.01
CA TYR A 229 -3.73 10.87 -9.22
C TYR A 229 -2.98 9.59 -8.90
N LEU A 230 -1.86 9.36 -9.58
CA LEU A 230 -1.08 8.13 -9.44
C LEU A 230 0.19 8.35 -8.61
N GLY A 231 0.37 7.53 -7.59
CA GLY A 231 1.60 7.36 -6.82
C GLY A 231 2.59 6.47 -7.55
N ASP A 232 3.55 7.08 -8.24
CA ASP A 232 4.70 6.41 -8.86
C ASP A 232 5.82 6.28 -7.82
N ARG A 233 5.61 5.36 -6.87
CA ARG A 233 6.35 5.29 -5.60
C ARG A 233 7.85 5.21 -5.81
N THR A 234 8.34 4.32 -6.67
CA THR A 234 9.80 4.14 -6.84
C THR A 234 10.45 5.37 -7.45
N ASN A 235 9.72 6.12 -8.26
CA ASN A 235 10.16 7.39 -8.84
C ASN A 235 9.95 8.61 -7.92
N ASN A 236 9.44 8.41 -6.68
CA ASN A 236 9.19 9.46 -5.68
C ASN A 236 8.37 10.64 -6.24
N ARG A 237 7.25 10.33 -6.91
CA ARG A 237 6.41 11.36 -7.54
C ARG A 237 4.95 10.96 -7.63
N LEU A 238 4.11 11.97 -7.76
CA LEU A 238 2.75 11.85 -8.26
C LEU A 238 2.71 12.21 -9.75
N GLN A 239 1.91 11.48 -10.52
CA GLN A 239 1.50 11.91 -11.86
C GLN A 239 -0.02 12.12 -11.89
N VAL A 240 -0.45 13.24 -12.44
CA VAL A 240 -1.87 13.60 -12.56
C VAL A 240 -2.29 13.48 -14.00
N LEU A 241 -3.33 12.69 -14.28
CA LEU A 241 -3.86 12.44 -15.62
C LEU A 241 -5.27 13.00 -15.77
N SER A 242 -5.64 13.31 -17.01
CA SER A 242 -7.02 13.58 -17.40
C SER A 242 -7.86 12.29 -17.34
N PRO A 243 -9.21 12.41 -17.39
CA PRO A 243 -10.08 11.24 -17.50
C PRO A 243 -9.81 10.36 -18.73
N THR A 244 -9.14 10.90 -19.74
CA THR A 244 -8.77 10.20 -20.98
C THR A 244 -7.30 9.77 -21.00
N GLY A 245 -6.63 9.73 -19.84
CA GLY A 245 -5.24 9.27 -19.70
C GLY A 245 -4.16 10.26 -20.14
N GLU A 246 -4.51 11.51 -20.47
CA GLU A 246 -3.51 12.51 -20.87
C GLU A 246 -2.78 13.07 -19.64
N LEU A 247 -1.45 13.17 -19.69
CA LEU A 247 -0.68 13.74 -18.59
C LEU A 247 -0.97 15.24 -18.40
N ILE A 248 -1.40 15.61 -17.19
CA ILE A 248 -1.64 16.99 -16.75
C ILE A 248 -0.42 17.54 -16.00
N ALA A 249 0.10 16.78 -15.03
CA ALA A 249 1.18 17.25 -14.16
C ALA A 249 2.03 16.11 -13.59
N ILE A 250 3.26 16.45 -13.20
CA ILE A 250 4.15 15.59 -12.42
C ILE A 250 4.59 16.38 -11.19
N TRP A 251 4.42 15.80 -10.01
CA TRP A 251 4.79 16.41 -8.74
C TRP A 251 5.78 15.55 -7.99
N THR A 252 6.97 16.08 -7.74
CA THR A 252 8.04 15.41 -6.98
C THR A 252 8.08 15.90 -5.54
N HIS A 253 7.14 16.75 -5.13
CA HIS A 253 7.16 17.44 -3.86
C HIS A 253 6.16 16.90 -2.83
N TRP A 254 5.62 15.70 -3.08
CA TRP A 254 4.67 14.98 -2.21
C TRP A 254 5.31 13.72 -1.60
N GLY A 255 6.63 13.78 -1.34
CA GLY A 255 7.38 12.66 -0.76
C GLY A 255 7.49 11.45 -1.70
N ARG A 256 7.37 10.25 -1.10
CA ARG A 256 7.36 8.94 -1.75
C ARG A 256 5.97 8.31 -1.58
N PRO A 257 5.03 8.52 -2.53
CA PRO A 257 3.62 8.15 -2.34
C PRO A 257 3.43 6.64 -2.19
N SER A 258 2.86 6.22 -1.06
CA SER A 258 2.53 4.83 -0.77
C SER A 258 1.02 4.61 -0.56
N GLY A 259 0.25 5.65 -0.27
CA GLY A 259 -1.22 5.69 -0.27
C GLY A 259 -1.72 7.07 -0.69
N ILE A 260 -2.86 7.13 -1.39
CA ILE A 260 -3.46 8.39 -1.87
C ILE A 260 -4.98 8.33 -1.69
N ARG A 261 -5.57 9.39 -1.14
CA ARG A 261 -7.03 9.57 -1.04
C ARG A 261 -7.43 11.00 -1.35
N ILE A 262 -8.65 11.17 -1.84
CA ILE A 262 -9.24 12.48 -2.14
C ILE A 262 -10.59 12.57 -1.45
N LEU A 263 -10.80 13.65 -0.69
CA LEU A 263 -12.11 13.98 -0.12
C LEU A 263 -12.34 15.50 -0.27
N ASN A 264 -13.49 15.89 -0.84
CA ASN A 264 -13.90 17.29 -0.96
C ASN A 264 -12.78 18.22 -1.50
N ASP A 265 -12.18 17.86 -2.65
CA ASP A 265 -11.04 18.55 -3.28
C ASP A 265 -9.76 18.67 -2.43
N THR A 266 -9.67 17.90 -1.34
CA THR A 266 -8.46 17.75 -0.53
C THR A 266 -7.75 16.45 -0.92
N LEU A 267 -6.46 16.55 -1.25
CA LEU A 267 -5.58 15.43 -1.53
C LEU A 267 -4.80 15.05 -0.27
N TYR A 268 -4.80 13.76 0.04
CA TYR A 268 -4.01 13.15 1.09
C TYR A 268 -3.04 12.18 0.42
N ALA A 269 -1.74 12.32 0.67
CA ALA A 269 -0.74 11.39 0.19
C ALA A 269 0.20 10.97 1.32
N VAL A 270 0.43 9.67 1.39
CA VAL A 270 1.24 9.05 2.43
C VAL A 270 2.64 8.82 1.93
N ASP A 271 3.63 9.10 2.77
CA ASP A 271 5.00 8.66 2.60
C ASP A 271 5.37 7.80 3.79
N SER A 272 5.45 6.49 3.59
CA SER A 272 5.81 5.53 4.65
C SER A 272 7.26 5.04 4.55
N GLU A 273 8.01 5.50 3.54
CA GLU A 273 9.24 4.81 3.11
C GLU A 273 10.43 5.72 2.81
N SER A 274 10.28 7.04 2.71
CA SER A 274 11.39 7.95 2.41
C SER A 274 12.56 7.77 3.39
N ARG A 275 13.78 7.76 2.84
CA ARG A 275 15.07 7.62 3.55
C ARG A 275 16.11 8.56 2.97
N SER A 276 17.12 8.92 3.77
CA SER A 276 18.21 9.79 3.32
C SER A 276 19.52 9.06 3.00
N ALA A 277 19.61 7.75 3.23
CA ALA A 277 20.83 6.99 3.02
C ALA A 277 21.01 6.59 1.54
N VAL A 278 22.12 7.03 0.94
CA VAL A 278 22.42 6.80 -0.48
C VAL A 278 22.47 5.31 -0.78
N GLY A 279 21.73 4.89 -1.81
CA GLY A 279 21.71 3.50 -2.29
C GLY A 279 20.78 2.57 -1.51
N GLU A 280 20.09 3.07 -0.48
CA GLU A 280 19.02 2.31 0.18
C GLU A 280 17.71 2.36 -0.61
N TYR A 281 16.89 1.33 -0.42
CA TYR A 281 15.48 1.38 -0.81
C TYR A 281 14.80 2.59 -0.18
N GLY A 282 13.96 3.28 -0.95
CA GLY A 282 13.28 4.49 -0.49
C GLY A 282 14.19 5.72 -0.40
N TYR A 283 15.38 5.72 -1.00
CA TYR A 283 16.24 6.90 -1.05
C TYR A 283 15.50 8.10 -1.68
N ASN A 284 15.19 9.08 -0.85
CA ASN A 284 14.48 10.30 -1.18
C ASN A 284 14.95 11.44 -0.24
N PRO A 285 16.17 11.94 -0.41
CA PRO A 285 16.80 12.86 0.53
C PRO A 285 16.02 14.18 0.61
N GLY A 286 15.82 14.68 1.84
CA GLY A 286 15.09 15.92 2.11
C GLY A 286 13.57 15.75 2.27
N TRP A 287 13.06 14.53 2.07
CA TRP A 287 11.66 14.17 2.29
C TRP A 287 11.46 13.40 3.59
N HIS A 288 10.26 13.50 4.15
CA HIS A 288 9.92 12.98 5.46
C HIS A 288 8.71 12.07 5.38
N ARG A 289 8.78 10.95 6.11
CA ARG A 289 7.65 10.04 6.29
C ARG A 289 6.52 10.75 7.05
N GLY A 290 5.28 10.51 6.64
CA GLY A 290 4.11 11.21 7.14
C GLY A 290 2.95 11.21 6.16
N ILE A 291 1.91 11.99 6.46
CA ILE A 291 0.79 12.28 5.57
C ILE A 291 0.88 13.74 5.13
N TYR A 292 1.02 13.96 3.83
CA TYR A 292 0.90 15.26 3.19
C TYR A 292 -0.56 15.53 2.88
N VAL A 293 -1.04 16.72 3.24
CA VAL A 293 -2.42 17.17 2.97
C VAL A 293 -2.36 18.44 2.14
N GLY A 294 -3.19 18.54 1.10
CA GLY A 294 -3.18 19.69 0.23
C GLY A 294 -4.32 19.72 -0.78
N THR A 295 -4.19 20.58 -1.78
CA THR A 295 -5.22 20.82 -2.79
C THR A 295 -4.92 20.08 -4.08
N LEU A 296 -5.96 19.86 -4.89
CA LEU A 296 -5.88 19.17 -6.17
C LEU A 296 -5.06 19.88 -7.28
N ASP A 297 -4.53 21.07 -7.01
CA ASP A 297 -3.56 21.76 -7.88
C ASP A 297 -2.09 21.47 -7.50
N GLY A 298 -1.88 20.67 -6.44
CA GLY A 298 -0.58 20.23 -5.97
C GLY A 298 -0.02 21.06 -4.82
N THR A 299 -0.75 22.06 -4.30
CA THR A 299 -0.29 22.83 -3.14
C THR A 299 -0.44 22.01 -1.86
N ILE A 300 0.65 21.84 -1.10
CA ILE A 300 0.61 21.25 0.25
C ILE A 300 0.22 22.32 1.25
N THR A 301 -0.74 21.99 2.12
CA THR A 301 -1.28 22.90 3.13
C THR A 301 -1.02 22.41 4.55
N ASP A 302 -0.77 21.11 4.76
CA ASP A 302 -0.54 20.51 6.07
C ASP A 302 0.40 19.30 5.95
N PHE A 303 1.06 18.94 7.04
CA PHE A 303 1.89 17.75 7.12
C PHE A 303 1.79 17.11 8.50
N ILE A 304 1.40 15.84 8.51
CA ILE A 304 1.35 15.00 9.70
C ILE A 304 2.62 14.13 9.70
N PRO A 305 3.65 14.46 10.49
CA PRO A 305 4.90 13.70 10.49
C PRO A 305 4.70 12.31 11.12
N ASP A 306 5.39 11.32 10.57
CA ASP A 306 5.65 10.08 11.31
C ASP A 306 6.42 10.43 12.60
N PRO A 307 5.88 10.11 13.79
CA PRO A 307 6.49 10.49 15.07
C PRO A 307 7.70 9.62 15.43
N SER A 308 7.88 8.45 14.82
CA SER A 308 8.92 7.49 15.19
C SER A 308 9.41 6.68 13.98
N PRO A 309 9.93 7.36 12.95
CA PRO A 309 10.22 6.72 11.70
C PRO A 309 11.40 5.76 11.83
N SER A 310 11.20 4.53 11.35
CA SER A 310 12.17 3.45 11.55
C SER A 310 12.08 2.37 10.48
N GLY A 311 13.12 1.56 10.37
CA GLY A 311 13.12 0.36 9.53
C GLY A 311 12.74 0.57 8.06
N GLY A 312 12.12 -0.48 7.51
CA GLY A 312 11.72 -0.62 6.11
C GLY A 312 10.68 0.41 5.68
N THR A 313 9.56 0.31 6.38
CA THR A 313 8.34 1.08 6.25
C THR A 313 7.89 1.36 7.69
N SER A 314 7.47 2.58 7.97
CA SER A 314 6.84 2.98 9.24
C SER A 314 5.69 3.91 8.95
N PHE A 315 4.79 4.11 9.92
CA PHE A 315 3.57 4.88 9.71
C PHE A 315 2.57 4.16 8.79
N PRO A 316 1.34 4.69 8.60
CA PRO A 316 0.40 4.09 7.67
C PRO A 316 0.96 4.00 6.26
N GLU A 317 0.55 2.97 5.52
CA GLU A 317 0.74 2.88 4.07
C GLU A 317 -0.62 3.06 3.38
N GLY A 318 -1.60 2.27 3.83
CA GLY A 318 -3.01 2.47 3.50
C GLY A 318 -3.62 3.53 4.38
N ILE A 319 -4.34 4.47 3.77
CA ILE A 319 -5.20 5.42 4.46
C ILE A 319 -6.59 5.45 3.84
N SER A 320 -7.56 5.85 4.64
CA SER A 320 -8.86 6.35 4.19
C SER A 320 -9.19 7.66 4.89
N VAL A 321 -10.16 8.40 4.38
CA VAL A 321 -10.65 9.65 4.99
C VAL A 321 -12.16 9.62 5.00
N ASP A 322 -12.76 9.66 6.19
CA ASP A 322 -14.22 9.67 6.32
C ASP A 322 -14.82 11.05 6.03
N ASP A 323 -16.15 11.12 5.91
CA ASP A 323 -16.89 12.36 5.62
C ASP A 323 -16.68 13.49 6.65
N ASN A 324 -16.24 13.16 7.86
CA ASN A 324 -15.92 14.13 8.90
C ASN A 324 -14.48 14.66 8.77
N GLY A 325 -13.70 14.13 7.83
CA GLY A 325 -12.31 14.46 7.59
C GLY A 325 -11.35 13.81 8.58
N VAL A 326 -11.77 12.74 9.27
CA VAL A 326 -10.86 11.89 10.06
C VAL A 326 -10.10 11.01 9.08
N ILE A 327 -8.78 11.01 9.20
CA ILE A 327 -7.95 10.11 8.41
C ILE A 327 -7.78 8.83 9.21
N TRP A 328 -8.07 7.69 8.61
CA TRP A 328 -7.81 6.37 9.15
C TRP A 328 -6.57 5.82 8.48
N GLY A 329 -5.68 5.18 9.23
CA GLY A 329 -4.44 4.65 8.71
C GLY A 329 -4.11 3.29 9.29
N ALA A 330 -3.73 2.35 8.41
CA ALA A 330 -3.18 1.07 8.82
C ALA A 330 -1.68 1.08 8.55
N SER A 331 -0.88 0.73 9.56
CA SER A 331 0.57 0.70 9.47
C SER A 331 1.13 -0.68 9.15
N VAL A 332 2.08 -0.70 8.22
CA VAL A 332 2.81 -1.91 7.81
C VAL A 332 3.85 -2.32 8.84
N GLY A 333 4.69 -1.37 9.25
CA GLY A 333 5.81 -1.62 10.15
C GLY A 333 5.39 -1.72 11.60
N ASP A 334 4.44 -0.88 12.01
CA ASP A 334 3.98 -0.78 13.38
C ASP A 334 2.81 -1.76 13.67
N GLN A 335 2.19 -2.31 12.62
CA GLN A 335 1.11 -3.29 12.69
C GLN A 335 -0.07 -2.83 13.57
N GLU A 336 -0.47 -1.57 13.39
CA GLU A 336 -1.54 -0.94 14.17
C GLU A 336 -2.49 -0.14 13.28
N VAL A 337 -3.69 0.11 13.79
CA VAL A 337 -4.65 1.07 13.23
C VAL A 337 -4.54 2.38 14.00
N MET A 338 -4.41 3.48 13.26
CA MET A 338 -4.36 4.84 13.78
C MET A 338 -5.51 5.66 13.21
N LYS A 339 -5.94 6.69 13.94
CA LYS A 339 -6.76 7.76 13.37
C LYS A 339 -6.16 9.14 13.63
N PHE A 340 -6.33 10.03 12.66
CA PHE A 340 -5.83 11.40 12.69
C PHE A 340 -7.01 12.36 12.66
N VAL A 341 -7.17 13.12 13.73
CA VAL A 341 -8.31 14.02 13.92
C VAL A 341 -7.82 15.46 13.91
N LYS A 342 -8.56 16.37 13.27
CA LYS A 342 -8.22 17.81 13.31
C LYS A 342 -8.33 18.34 14.75
N ARG A 343 -7.36 19.18 15.13
CA ARG A 343 -7.28 19.85 16.44
C ARG A 343 -8.24 21.01 16.62
#